data_AF-A0A3R7NVJ0-F1
#
_entry.id   AF-A0A3R7NVJ0-F1
#
_cell.length_a   1.000
_cell.length_b   1.000
_cell.length_c   1.000
_cell.angle_alpha   90.00
_cell.angle_beta   90.00
_cell.angle_gamma   90.00
#
_symmetry.space_group_name_H-M   'P 1'
#
loop_
_entity.id
_entity.type
_entity.pdbx_description
1 polymer ?
#
loop_
_entity_poly.entity_id
_entity_poly.type
_entity_poly.pdbx_seq_one_letter_code
_entity_poly.pdbx_strand_id
1 'polypeptide(L)'
;SPSFNWKKHLSDKEIASFQEKISEMGYKFQFITLAGFHTQNIAIFELAEKYKKEGMTAYSEIQQNEFLREKDGYTSVKHQREVGTSYFDAVSNTISSGKSSTTAMKDSTETEQF
;
A
#
# COMPACT_ATOMS: atom_id res chain seq x y z
N SER A 1 -12.27 1.32 18.30
CA SER A 1 -11.41 2.51 18.11
C SER A 1 -9.97 2.15 18.44
N PRO A 2 -8.96 2.68 17.73
CA PRO A 2 -7.55 2.56 18.13
C PRO A 2 -7.21 3.21 19.47
N SER A 3 -8.05 4.12 19.98
CA SER A 3 -7.90 4.70 21.32
C SER A 3 -8.15 3.70 22.46
N PHE A 4 -8.66 2.51 22.16
CA PHE A 4 -8.82 1.43 23.13
C PHE A 4 -7.55 0.56 23.16
N ASN A 5 -7.06 0.25 24.35
CA ASN A 5 -6.08 -0.82 24.51
C ASN A 5 -6.80 -2.17 24.45
N TRP A 6 -7.00 -2.70 23.24
CA TRP A 6 -7.82 -3.89 22.99
C TRP A 6 -7.42 -5.08 23.85
N LYS A 7 -6.13 -5.41 23.92
CA LYS A 7 -5.60 -6.55 24.70
C LYS A 7 -5.72 -6.35 26.22
N LYS A 8 -5.79 -5.11 26.69
CA LYS A 8 -6.09 -4.84 28.11
C LYS A 8 -7.55 -5.13 28.47
N HIS A 9 -8.46 -5.02 27.51
CA HIS A 9 -9.90 -5.12 27.74
C HIS A 9 -10.53 -6.43 27.29
N LEU A 10 -9.92 -7.10 26.31
CA LEU A 10 -10.49 -8.27 25.65
C LEU A 10 -9.42 -9.34 25.42
N SER A 11 -9.85 -10.59 25.51
CA SER A 11 -9.06 -11.76 25.10
C SER A 11 -8.95 -11.86 23.58
N ASP A 12 -8.01 -12.67 23.10
CA ASP A 12 -7.78 -12.90 21.67
C ASP A 12 -9.01 -13.46 20.96
N LYS A 13 -9.76 -14.34 21.64
CA LYS A 13 -11.00 -14.91 21.11
C LYS A 13 -12.11 -13.86 20.99
N GLU A 14 -12.18 -12.93 21.94
CA GLU A 14 -13.15 -11.83 21.90
C GLU A 14 -12.79 -10.81 20.82
N ILE A 15 -11.52 -10.46 20.67
CA ILE A 15 -11.04 -9.56 19.61
C ILE A 15 -11.36 -10.15 18.23
N ALA A 16 -11.05 -11.44 18.02
CA ALA A 16 -11.27 -12.12 16.74
C ALA A 16 -12.75 -12.15 16.33
N SER A 17 -13.68 -12.33 17.29
CA SER A 17 -15.12 -12.39 17.04
C SER A 17 -15.85 -11.05 17.23
N PHE A 18 -15.14 -9.96 17.54
CA PHE A 18 -15.75 -8.70 17.97
C PHE A 18 -16.69 -8.12 16.90
N GLN A 19 -16.20 -8.02 15.66
CA GLN A 19 -16.96 -7.42 14.55
C GLN A 19 -18.21 -8.24 14.18
N GLU A 20 -18.09 -9.57 14.19
CA GLU A 20 -19.21 -10.49 13.92
C GLU A 20 -20.31 -10.33 14.97
N LYS A 21 -19.94 -10.35 16.25
CA LYS A 21 -20.90 -10.22 17.36
C LYS A 21 -21.65 -8.90 17.34
N ILE A 22 -20.98 -7.77 17.09
CA ILE A 22 -21.70 -6.49 17.02
C ILE A 22 -22.53 -6.37 15.72
N SER A 23 -22.15 -7.06 14.65
CA SER A 23 -22.98 -7.14 13.44
C SER A 23 -24.32 -7.84 13.71
N GLU A 24 -24.32 -8.91 14.52
CA GLU A 24 -25.53 -9.62 14.97
C GLU A 24 -26.47 -8.72 15.78
N MET A 25 -25.91 -7.75 16.52
CA MET A 25 -26.67 -6.75 17.31
C MET A 25 -27.24 -5.59 16.45
N GLY A 26 -26.93 -5.55 15.14
CA GLY A 26 -27.41 -4.52 14.23
C GLY A 26 -26.40 -3.43 13.86
N TYR A 27 -25.14 -3.49 14.33
CA TYR A 27 -24.10 -2.57 13.90
C TYR A 27 -23.58 -2.92 12.49
N LYS A 28 -24.30 -2.43 11.47
CA LYS A 28 -24.06 -2.77 10.05
C LYS A 28 -22.94 -2.00 9.37
N PHE A 29 -22.48 -0.91 9.97
CA PHE A 29 -21.32 -0.15 9.51
C PHE A 29 -20.27 -0.11 10.61
N GLN A 30 -19.09 -0.65 10.33
CA GLN A 30 -18.00 -0.80 11.28
C GLN A 30 -16.70 -0.33 10.63
N PHE A 31 -15.92 0.46 11.35
CA PHE A 31 -14.70 1.05 10.82
C PHE A 31 -13.69 1.34 11.94
N ILE A 32 -12.42 1.44 11.57
CA ILE A 32 -11.32 1.76 12.47
C ILE A 32 -10.82 3.16 12.14
N THR A 33 -11.21 4.15 12.95
CA THR A 33 -10.98 5.58 12.70
C THR A 33 -9.53 5.94 12.38
N LEU A 34 -8.57 5.47 13.17
CA LEU A 34 -7.15 5.85 13.06
C LEU A 34 -6.27 4.74 12.45
N ALA A 35 -6.85 3.81 11.68
CA ALA A 35 -6.09 2.70 11.09
C ALA A 35 -4.91 3.22 10.26
N GLY A 36 -5.16 4.13 9.31
CA GLY A 36 -4.12 4.69 8.44
C GLY A 36 -3.01 5.43 9.21
N PHE A 37 -3.37 6.20 10.24
CA PHE A 37 -2.38 6.89 11.09
C PHE A 37 -1.43 5.90 11.75
N HIS A 38 -1.96 4.86 12.40
CA HIS A 38 -1.13 3.89 13.12
C HIS A 38 -0.31 3.01 12.17
N THR A 39 -0.90 2.50 11.08
CA THR A 39 -0.18 1.62 10.14
C THR A 39 0.94 2.34 9.40
N GLN A 40 0.72 3.60 8.99
CA GLN A 40 1.75 4.39 8.32
C GLN A 40 2.91 4.72 9.26
N ASN A 41 2.61 5.20 10.48
CA ASN A 41 3.66 5.63 11.41
C ASN A 41 4.55 4.46 11.84
N ILE A 42 3.97 3.29 12.15
CA ILE A 42 4.76 2.14 12.57
C ILE A 42 5.64 1.61 11.42
N ALA A 43 5.08 1.50 10.20
CA ALA A 43 5.82 1.02 9.02
C ALA A 43 7.05 1.91 8.71
N ILE A 44 6.88 3.23 8.73
CA ILE A 44 7.98 4.17 8.46
C ILE A 44 8.98 4.20 9.62
N PHE A 45 8.52 4.13 10.88
CA PHE A 45 9.41 4.10 12.03
C PHE A 45 10.32 2.86 12.01
N GLU A 46 9.75 1.68 11.77
CA GLU A 46 10.50 0.42 11.68
C GLU A 46 11.46 0.40 10.49
N LEU A 47 11.05 0.91 9.32
CA LEU A 47 11.94 1.10 8.19
C LEU A 47 13.11 2.02 8.54
N ALA A 48 12.86 3.18 9.15
CA ALA A 48 13.91 4.12 9.52
C ALA A 48 14.91 3.51 10.52
N GLU A 49 14.43 2.73 11.49
CA GLU A 49 15.30 2.04 12.45
C GLU A 49 16.18 0.99 11.77
N LYS A 50 15.62 0.16 10.89
CA LYS A 50 16.39 -0.85 10.14
C LYS A 50 17.36 -0.18 9.17
N TYR A 51 16.92 0.83 8.43
CA TYR A 51 17.72 1.54 7.45
C TYR A 51 18.95 2.21 8.09
N LYS A 52 18.81 2.75 9.31
CA LYS A 52 19.94 3.29 10.08
C LYS A 52 21.04 2.25 10.33
N LYS A 53 20.68 0.97 10.50
CA LYS A 53 21.60 -0.13 10.83
C LYS A 53 22.13 -0.84 9.58
N GLU A 54 21.28 -1.02 8.58
CA GLU A 54 21.48 -1.96 7.46
C GLU A 54 21.48 -1.28 6.08
N GLY A 55 21.14 0.01 6.01
CA GLY A 55 21.07 0.76 4.76
C GLY A 55 20.11 0.11 3.75
N MET A 56 20.57 -0.02 2.50
CA MET A 56 19.75 -0.51 1.39
C MET A 56 19.23 -1.94 1.57
N THR A 57 19.84 -2.77 2.41
CA THR A 57 19.33 -4.11 2.71
C THR A 57 17.91 -4.04 3.28
N ALA A 58 17.67 -3.11 4.21
CA ALA A 58 16.35 -2.91 4.81
C ALA A 58 15.29 -2.47 3.79
N TYR A 59 15.68 -1.65 2.81
CA TYR A 59 14.77 -1.22 1.75
C TYR A 59 14.50 -2.35 0.73
N SER A 60 15.54 -3.11 0.37
CA SER A 60 15.42 -4.26 -0.54
C SER A 60 14.46 -5.32 0.02
N GLU A 61 14.47 -5.58 1.33
CA GLU A 61 13.48 -6.47 1.96
C GLU A 61 12.03 -6.03 1.73
N ILE A 62 11.76 -4.72 1.83
CA ILE A 62 10.43 -4.16 1.54
C ILE A 62 10.08 -4.39 0.08
N GLN A 63 11.00 -4.07 -0.83
CA GLN A 63 10.78 -4.25 -2.26
C GLN A 63 10.52 -5.73 -2.63
N GLN A 64 11.27 -6.68 -2.05
CA GLN A 64 11.03 -8.11 -2.26
C GLN A 64 9.67 -8.55 -1.71
N ASN A 65 9.25 -8.01 -0.58
CA ASN A 65 7.90 -8.26 -0.07
C ASN A 65 6.84 -7.71 -1.04
N GLU A 66 7.01 -6.52 -1.62
CA GLU A 66 6.10 -5.99 -2.63
C GLU A 66 5.98 -6.93 -3.84
N PHE A 67 7.09 -7.43 -4.39
CA PHE A 67 7.08 -8.42 -5.47
C PHE A 67 6.34 -9.71 -5.06
N LEU A 68 6.59 -10.23 -3.85
CA LEU A 68 5.92 -11.45 -3.37
C LEU A 68 4.40 -11.31 -3.26
N ARG A 69 3.90 -10.08 -3.08
CA ARG A 69 2.47 -9.77 -2.94
C ARG A 69 1.78 -9.47 -4.27
N GLU A 70 2.50 -9.37 -5.39
CA GLU A 70 1.90 -9.20 -6.71
C GLU A 70 0.92 -10.32 -7.04
N LYS A 71 1.26 -11.57 -6.69
CA LYS A 71 0.37 -12.74 -6.87
C LYS A 71 -0.95 -12.65 -6.10
N ASP A 72 -0.99 -11.82 -5.04
CA ASP A 72 -2.17 -11.59 -4.21
C ASP A 72 -2.95 -10.34 -4.67
N GLY A 73 -2.52 -9.66 -5.74
CA GLY A 73 -3.16 -8.48 -6.32
C GLY A 73 -2.55 -7.14 -5.93
N TYR A 74 -1.38 -7.09 -5.28
CA TYR A 74 -0.64 -5.83 -5.06
C TYR A 74 -0.04 -5.31 -6.37
N THR A 75 -0.19 -4.03 -6.69
CA THR A 75 0.27 -3.47 -7.97
C THR A 75 1.26 -2.32 -7.85
N SER A 76 1.42 -1.73 -6.66
CA SER A 76 2.18 -0.49 -6.49
C SER A 76 3.69 -0.65 -6.62
N VAL A 77 4.21 -1.87 -6.80
CA VAL A 77 5.62 -2.10 -7.14
C VAL A 77 5.98 -1.42 -8.47
N LYS A 78 5.03 -1.38 -9.41
CA LYS A 78 5.06 -0.57 -10.64
C LYS A 78 4.43 0.79 -10.38
N HIS A 79 5.14 1.60 -9.61
CA HIS A 79 4.66 2.86 -9.05
C HIS A 79 4.37 3.93 -10.12
N GLN A 80 5.05 3.94 -11.27
CA GLN A 80 4.75 4.85 -12.40
C GLN A 80 3.37 4.54 -12.96
N ARG A 81 3.08 3.27 -13.25
CA ARG A 81 1.73 2.84 -13.66
C ARG A 81 0.70 3.18 -12.59
N GLU A 82 0.99 2.92 -11.31
CA GLU A 82 0.06 3.10 -10.20
C GLU A 82 -0.42 4.56 -10.06
N VAL A 83 0.47 5.53 -10.29
CA VAL A 83 0.12 6.97 -10.27
C VAL A 83 -0.43 7.49 -11.61
N GLY A 84 -0.64 6.60 -12.58
CA GLY A 84 -1.34 6.92 -13.82
C GLY A 84 -0.44 7.39 -14.97
N THR A 85 0.87 7.13 -14.96
CA THR A 85 1.76 7.56 -16.05
C THR A 85 1.29 7.08 -17.42
N SER A 86 0.87 5.81 -17.55
CA SER A 86 0.33 5.27 -18.80
C SER A 86 -1.00 5.95 -19.22
N TYR A 87 -1.81 6.39 -18.25
CA TYR A 87 -3.05 7.13 -18.53
C TYR A 87 -2.74 8.49 -19.16
N PHE A 88 -1.79 9.24 -18.59
CA PHE A 88 -1.38 10.53 -19.15
C PHE A 88 -0.64 10.39 -20.49
N ASP A 89 0.11 9.32 -20.71
CA ASP A 89 0.67 8.99 -22.03
C ASP A 89 -0.44 8.76 -23.07
N ALA A 90 -1.52 8.07 -22.72
CA ALA A 90 -2.66 7.87 -23.61
C ALA A 90 -3.36 9.20 -23.95
N VAL A 91 -3.50 10.10 -22.97
CA VAL A 91 -4.02 11.46 -23.19
C VAL A 91 -3.10 12.24 -24.15
N SER A 92 -1.78 12.24 -23.91
CA SER A 92 -0.79 12.92 -24.76
C SER A 92 -0.80 12.39 -26.20
N ASN A 93 -0.88 11.07 -26.37
CA ASN A 93 -1.00 10.44 -27.67
C ASN A 93 -2.32 10.78 -28.36
N THR A 94 -3.43 10.87 -27.62
CA THR A 94 -4.71 11.28 -28.20
C THR A 94 -4.66 12.72 -28.72
N ILE A 95 -4.12 13.66 -27.94
CA ILE A 95 -3.97 15.07 -28.33
C ILE A 95 -3.06 15.22 -29.55
N SER A 96 -1.94 14.50 -29.56
CA SER A 96 -0.94 14.58 -30.63
C SER A 96 -1.27 13.72 -31.85
N SER A 97 -2.44 13.07 -31.91
CA SER A 97 -2.78 12.09 -32.95
C SER A 97 -1.70 11.00 -33.12
N GLY A 98 -1.15 10.53 -32.00
CA GLY A 98 -0.13 9.48 -31.93
C GLY A 98 1.28 9.92 -32.27
N LYS A 99 1.55 11.23 -32.36
CA LYS A 99 2.86 11.79 -32.76
C LYS A 99 3.67 12.38 -31.61
N SER A 100 3.25 12.14 -30.37
CA SER A 100 3.99 12.61 -29.20
C SER A 100 5.37 11.96 -29.13
N SER A 101 6.41 12.78 -28.99
CA SER A 101 7.80 12.32 -28.84
C SER A 101 8.29 12.35 -27.39
N THR A 102 7.40 12.70 -26.44
CA THR A 102 7.75 12.95 -25.04
C THR A 102 6.84 12.17 -24.08
N THR A 103 6.37 10.99 -24.48
CA THR A 103 5.66 10.05 -23.59
C THR A 103 6.63 9.43 -22.59
N ALA A 104 6.17 9.17 -21.37
CA ALA A 104 7.02 8.83 -20.24
C ALA A 104 7.31 7.33 -20.07
N MET A 105 6.38 6.42 -20.43
CA MET A 105 6.52 5.00 -20.09
C MET A 105 7.55 4.27 -20.96
N LYS A 106 7.60 4.55 -22.26
CA LYS A 106 8.30 3.72 -23.25
C LYS A 106 9.78 3.47 -22.92
N ASP A 107 10.46 4.47 -22.39
CA ASP A 107 11.89 4.42 -22.06
C ASP A 107 12.11 4.58 -20.54
N SER A 108 11.15 4.14 -19.72
CA SER A 108 11.22 4.20 -18.25
C SER A 108 11.95 3.00 -17.65
N THR A 109 12.67 3.20 -16.55
CA THR A 109 13.29 2.09 -15.80
C THR A 109 12.25 1.10 -15.27
N GLU A 110 11.01 1.53 -15.05
CA GLU A 110 9.91 0.62 -14.71
C GLU A 110 9.62 -0.37 -15.84
N THR A 111 9.64 0.05 -17.10
CA THR A 111 9.42 -0.86 -18.23
C THR A 111 10.61 -1.81 -18.43
N GLU A 112 11.82 -1.38 -18.07
CA GLU A 112 13.03 -2.18 -18.26
C GLU A 112 13.32 -3.16 -17.11
N GLN A 113 12.95 -2.82 -15.87
CA GLN A 113 13.41 -3.51 -14.66
C GLN A 113 12.29 -4.11 -13.81
N PHE A 114 11.02 -3.87 -14.14
CA PHE A 114 9.85 -4.32 -13.36
C PHE A 114 8.81 -5.06 -14.21
#